data_AF-A0A644ZIA3-F1
#
_entry.id   AF-A0A644ZIA3-F1
#
_cell.length_a   1.000
_cell.length_b   1.000
_cell.length_c   1.000
_cell.angle_alpha   90.00
_cell.angle_beta   90.00
_cell.angle_gamma   90.00
#
_symmetry.space_group_name_H-M   'P 1'
#
loop_
_entity.id
_entity.type
_entity.pdbx_description
1 polymer ?
#
loop_
_entity_poly.entity_id
_entity_poly.type
_entity_poly.pdbx_seq_one_letter_code
_entity_poly.pdbx_strand_id
1 'polypeptide(L)'
;MQFQKTLVQILDELGISPYELAKRMDSDYRWIVEITSNQEWKPKLDTIFRICYALQFDVETFLYRAEFGIDFRNVVTSKVGNFSYFQDWDILSQAHLILETRPSHIAKTLRTYRHETGLTQKELSRITLFSVNSISLRESMRYQNFPTITTLQLYCSAFKISLATLVSRIFTFTNWELPTNRYSPKMIGSCLQQAKPTM
;
A
#
# COMPACT_ATOMS: atom_id res chain seq x y z
N MET A 1 -12.37 0.15 -8.39
CA MET A 1 -10.91 0.34 -8.53
C MET A 1 -10.41 -0.58 -9.64
N GLN A 2 -9.45 -0.13 -10.45
CA GLN A 2 -8.99 -0.75 -11.70
C GLN A 2 -7.63 -1.47 -11.51
N PHE A 3 -7.52 -2.38 -10.54
CA PHE A 3 -6.24 -2.98 -10.14
C PHE A 3 -5.48 -3.70 -11.26
N GLN A 4 -6.16 -4.57 -12.00
CA GLN A 4 -5.53 -5.32 -13.10
C GLN A 4 -5.05 -4.37 -14.20
N LYS A 5 -5.87 -3.40 -14.60
CA LYS A 5 -5.49 -2.41 -15.62
C LYS A 5 -4.27 -1.60 -15.19
N THR A 6 -4.22 -1.16 -13.93
CA THR A 6 -3.06 -0.47 -13.36
C THR A 6 -1.81 -1.35 -13.38
N LEU A 7 -1.93 -2.63 -12.99
CA LEU A 7 -0.82 -3.57 -13.04
C LEU A 7 -0.27 -3.73 -14.47
N VAL A 8 -1.13 -3.95 -15.46
CA VAL A 8 -0.70 -4.10 -16.86
C VAL A 8 -0.03 -2.82 -17.38
N GLN A 9 -0.60 -1.65 -17.12
CA GLN A 9 0.01 -0.38 -17.52
C GLN A 9 1.40 -0.18 -16.91
N ILE A 10 1.58 -0.53 -15.64
CA ILE A 10 2.89 -0.43 -14.97
C ILE A 10 3.88 -1.43 -15.56
N LEU A 11 3.45 -2.66 -15.87
CA LEU A 11 4.30 -3.65 -16.54
C LEU A 11 4.78 -3.15 -17.90
N ASP A 12 3.88 -2.58 -18.69
CA ASP A 12 4.19 -2.00 -20.00
C ASP A 12 5.15 -0.80 -19.87
N GLU A 13 4.89 0.13 -18.94
CA GLU A 13 5.73 1.29 -18.66
C GLU A 13 7.16 0.91 -18.24
N LEU A 14 7.31 -0.17 -17.47
CA LEU A 14 8.60 -0.66 -16.99
C LEU A 14 9.27 -1.64 -17.96
N GLY A 15 8.60 -2.04 -19.05
CA GLY A 15 9.08 -3.07 -19.97
C GLY A 15 9.26 -4.44 -19.31
N ILE A 16 8.46 -4.76 -18.29
CA ILE A 16 8.55 -6.01 -17.53
C ILE A 16 7.49 -6.99 -18.02
N SER A 17 7.92 -8.19 -18.42
CA SER A 17 6.99 -9.25 -18.83
C SER A 17 6.33 -9.92 -17.62
N PRO A 18 5.15 -10.56 -17.79
CA PRO A 18 4.55 -11.41 -16.75
C PRO A 18 5.49 -12.51 -16.22
N TYR A 19 6.35 -13.05 -17.09
CA TYR A 19 7.35 -14.05 -16.69
C TYR A 19 8.42 -13.47 -15.77
N GLU A 20 8.93 -12.28 -16.09
CA GLU A 20 9.92 -11.59 -15.26
C GLU A 20 9.32 -11.18 -13.90
N LEU A 21 8.06 -10.71 -13.88
CA LEU A 21 7.36 -10.44 -12.62
C LEU A 21 7.23 -11.70 -11.75
N ALA A 22 6.86 -12.84 -12.35
CA ALA A 22 6.77 -14.13 -11.63
C ALA A 22 8.10 -14.48 -10.95
N LYS A 23 9.22 -14.33 -11.68
CA LYS A 23 10.57 -14.55 -11.16
C LYS A 23 10.92 -13.62 -10.00
N ARG A 24 10.61 -12.32 -10.11
CA ARG A 24 10.90 -11.34 -9.04
C ARG A 24 10.07 -11.54 -7.79
N MET A 25 8.84 -12.04 -7.93
CA MET A 25 7.93 -12.28 -6.82
C MET A 25 8.11 -13.66 -6.16
N ASP A 26 8.95 -14.52 -6.74
CA ASP A 26 9.01 -15.95 -6.43
C ASP A 26 7.61 -16.60 -6.42
N SER A 27 6.89 -16.38 -7.52
CA SER A 27 5.48 -16.78 -7.68
C SER A 27 5.28 -17.64 -8.93
N ASP A 28 4.19 -18.41 -8.94
CA ASP A 28 3.80 -19.20 -10.09
C ASP A 28 3.45 -18.31 -11.31
N TYR A 29 4.01 -18.64 -12.47
CA TYR A 29 3.79 -17.88 -13.70
C TYR A 29 2.33 -17.87 -14.15
N ARG A 30 1.61 -18.99 -13.99
CA ARG A 30 0.18 -19.07 -14.38
C ARG A 30 -0.66 -18.16 -13.51
N TRP A 31 -0.34 -18.05 -12.22
CA TRP A 31 -0.99 -17.10 -11.33
C TRP A 31 -0.74 -15.64 -11.77
N ILE A 32 0.48 -15.28 -12.20
CA ILE A 32 0.73 -13.94 -12.75
C ILE A 32 -0.09 -13.69 -14.02
N VAL A 33 -0.16 -14.65 -14.93
CA VAL A 33 -1.01 -14.56 -16.14
C VAL A 33 -2.49 -14.39 -15.78
N GLU A 34 -2.96 -15.08 -14.76
CA GLU A 34 -4.33 -14.96 -14.26
C GLU A 34 -4.63 -13.54 -13.75
N ILE A 35 -3.80 -12.99 -12.85
CA ILE A 35 -4.05 -11.65 -12.29
C ILE A 35 -3.85 -10.52 -13.31
N THR A 36 -3.03 -10.75 -14.33
CA THR A 36 -2.81 -9.78 -15.44
C THR A 36 -3.89 -9.87 -16.51
N SER A 37 -4.71 -10.92 -16.53
CA SER A 37 -5.82 -11.10 -17.49
C SER A 37 -7.21 -10.89 -16.88
N ASN A 38 -7.34 -11.03 -15.57
CA ASN A 38 -8.62 -10.94 -14.87
C ASN A 38 -8.99 -9.49 -14.52
N GLN A 39 -9.90 -8.89 -15.30
CA GLN A 39 -10.39 -7.52 -15.08
C GLN A 39 -11.10 -7.33 -13.72
N GLU A 40 -11.66 -8.39 -13.16
CA GLU A 40 -12.36 -8.40 -11.87
C GLU A 40 -11.45 -8.75 -10.69
N TRP A 41 -10.13 -8.78 -10.90
CA TRP A 41 -9.17 -9.12 -9.85
C TRP A 41 -9.27 -8.18 -8.65
N LYS A 42 -9.53 -8.79 -7.48
CA LYS A 42 -9.67 -8.11 -6.17
C LYS A 42 -8.55 -8.58 -5.24
N PRO A 43 -7.38 -7.92 -5.26
CA PRO A 43 -6.24 -8.37 -4.46
C PRO A 43 -6.46 -8.25 -2.94
N LYS A 44 -5.62 -8.96 -2.20
CA LYS A 44 -5.32 -8.61 -0.79
C LYS A 44 -4.30 -7.48 -0.77
N LEU A 45 -4.28 -6.69 0.30
CA LEU A 45 -3.31 -5.61 0.44
C LEU A 45 -1.86 -6.13 0.37
N ASP A 46 -1.57 -7.26 1.02
CA ASP A 46 -0.27 -7.94 0.95
C ASP A 46 0.17 -8.25 -0.49
N THR A 47 -0.77 -8.67 -1.36
CA THR A 47 -0.47 -8.93 -2.77
C THR A 47 -0.02 -7.67 -3.49
N ILE A 48 -0.66 -6.53 -3.22
CA ILE A 48 -0.26 -5.23 -3.78
C ILE A 48 1.14 -4.86 -3.30
N PHE A 49 1.42 -5.02 -1.99
CA PHE A 49 2.74 -4.76 -1.44
C PHE A 49 3.83 -5.60 -2.10
N ARG A 50 3.60 -6.92 -2.24
CA ARG A 50 4.56 -7.82 -2.90
C ARG A 50 4.82 -7.44 -4.36
N ILE A 51 3.77 -7.04 -5.09
CA ILE A 51 3.90 -6.57 -6.49
C ILE A 51 4.73 -5.29 -6.54
N CYS A 52 4.38 -4.29 -5.72
CA CYS A 52 5.10 -3.01 -5.69
C CYS A 52 6.56 -3.19 -5.29
N TYR A 53 6.83 -4.06 -4.32
CA TYR A 53 8.19 -4.45 -3.92
C TYR A 53 8.97 -5.10 -5.08
N ALA A 54 8.38 -6.07 -5.78
CA ALA A 54 9.01 -6.76 -6.91
C ALA A 54 9.26 -5.83 -8.11
N LEU A 55 8.38 -4.86 -8.33
CA LEU A 55 8.49 -3.87 -9.39
C LEU A 55 9.35 -2.66 -9.02
N GLN A 56 9.74 -2.52 -7.74
CA GLN A 56 10.35 -1.30 -7.20
C GLN A 56 9.50 -0.07 -7.54
N PHE A 57 8.19 -0.20 -7.33
CA PHE A 57 7.19 0.80 -7.70
C PHE A 57 6.52 1.39 -6.46
N ASP A 58 6.25 2.68 -6.51
CA ASP A 58 5.62 3.44 -5.44
C ASP A 58 4.20 2.92 -5.14
N VAL A 59 3.96 2.48 -3.91
CA VAL A 59 2.70 1.82 -3.52
C VAL A 59 1.54 2.81 -3.59
N GLU A 60 1.76 4.04 -3.17
CA GLU A 60 0.71 5.07 -3.17
C GLU A 60 0.30 5.40 -4.60
N THR A 61 1.24 5.57 -5.52
CA THR A 61 1.02 5.79 -6.95
C THR A 61 0.25 4.63 -7.56
N PHE A 62 0.61 3.39 -7.23
CA PHE A 62 -0.15 2.21 -7.67
C PHE A 62 -1.61 2.31 -7.22
N LEU A 63 -1.85 2.62 -5.94
CA LEU A 63 -3.19 2.72 -5.38
C LEU A 63 -3.98 3.89 -5.96
N TYR A 64 -3.36 5.06 -6.16
CA TYR A 64 -3.99 6.22 -6.79
C TYR A 64 -4.39 5.95 -8.23
N ARG A 65 -3.51 5.32 -9.02
CA ARG A 65 -3.82 4.89 -10.38
C ARG A 65 -4.97 3.88 -10.40
N ALA A 66 -4.98 2.94 -9.45
CA ALA A 66 -6.07 1.97 -9.34
C ALA A 66 -7.39 2.63 -8.89
N GLU A 67 -7.35 3.68 -8.08
CA GLU A 67 -8.54 4.39 -7.59
C GLU A 67 -9.14 5.32 -8.63
N PHE A 68 -8.30 6.15 -9.26
CA PHE A 68 -8.72 7.29 -10.09
C PHE A 68 -8.38 7.15 -11.57
N GLY A 69 -7.66 6.10 -11.98
CA GLY A 69 -7.26 5.90 -13.37
C GLY A 69 -6.23 6.91 -13.86
N ILE A 70 -6.25 7.21 -15.16
CA ILE A 70 -5.27 8.11 -15.82
C ILE A 70 -5.37 9.55 -15.27
N ASP A 71 -6.55 9.95 -14.80
CA ASP A 71 -6.80 11.27 -14.22
C ASP A 71 -6.27 11.44 -12.79
N PHE A 72 -5.58 10.43 -12.22
CA PHE A 72 -5.12 10.50 -10.84
C PHE A 72 -4.26 11.74 -10.56
N ARG A 73 -3.45 12.22 -11.51
CA ARG A 73 -2.65 13.44 -11.32
C ARG A 73 -3.52 14.67 -11.13
N ASN A 74 -4.62 14.80 -11.89
CA ASN A 74 -5.57 15.90 -11.76
C ASN A 74 -6.40 15.78 -10.47
N VAL A 75 -6.77 14.56 -10.07
CA VAL A 75 -7.50 14.31 -8.82
C VAL A 75 -6.62 14.57 -7.59
N VAL A 76 -5.37 14.12 -7.62
CA VAL A 76 -4.42 14.34 -6.53
C VAL A 76 -4.13 15.83 -6.41
N THR A 77 -3.86 16.55 -7.50
CA THR A 77 -3.62 18.01 -7.46
C THR A 77 -4.84 18.83 -7.03
N SER A 78 -6.06 18.40 -7.37
CA SER A 78 -7.31 19.12 -7.02
C SER A 78 -7.84 18.81 -5.61
N LYS A 79 -7.67 17.58 -5.10
CA LYS A 79 -8.05 17.21 -3.73
C LYS A 79 -6.99 17.57 -2.69
N VAL A 80 -5.74 17.73 -3.13
CA VAL A 80 -4.57 18.00 -2.29
C VAL A 80 -3.99 19.36 -2.71
N GLY A 81 -4.70 20.44 -2.37
CA GLY A 81 -4.10 21.77 -2.38
C GLY A 81 -2.90 21.76 -1.44
N ASN A 82 -1.69 21.82 -2.00
CA ASN A 82 -0.38 21.68 -1.34
C ASN A 82 -0.02 20.23 -0.95
N PHE A 83 0.79 19.58 -1.80
CA PHE A 83 1.59 18.38 -1.52
C PHE A 83 2.50 18.59 -0.29
N SER A 84 1.96 18.44 0.93
CA SER A 84 2.77 18.41 2.17
C SER A 84 2.36 17.30 3.14
N TYR A 85 1.44 16.41 2.75
CA TYR A 85 1.00 15.28 3.56
C TYR A 85 1.36 13.91 3.00
N PHE A 86 1.91 13.84 1.78
CA PHE A 86 2.68 12.67 1.37
C PHE A 86 4.00 12.75 2.11
N GLN A 87 4.24 11.80 3.02
CA GLN A 87 5.62 11.56 3.40
C GLN A 87 6.31 11.09 2.12
N ASP A 88 7.26 11.87 1.63
CA ASP A 88 8.10 11.51 0.47
C ASP A 88 8.98 10.32 0.87
N TRP A 89 8.37 9.14 0.91
CA TRP A 89 9.06 7.88 1.09
C TRP A 89 9.69 7.52 -0.25
N ASP A 90 11.02 7.57 -0.31
CA ASP A 90 11.72 7.00 -1.45
C ASP A 90 11.40 5.48 -1.59
N ILE A 91 11.65 4.94 -2.77
CA ILE A 91 11.32 3.54 -3.10
C ILE A 91 11.99 2.55 -2.14
N LEU A 92 13.22 2.82 -1.67
CA LEU A 92 13.93 1.93 -0.73
C LEU A 92 13.29 1.98 0.65
N SER A 93 12.91 3.17 1.11
CA SER A 93 12.17 3.36 2.36
C SER A 93 10.83 2.62 2.31
N GLN A 94 10.07 2.72 1.21
CA GLN A 94 8.83 1.95 1.05
C GLN A 94 9.07 0.45 0.98
N ALA A 95 10.11 0.00 0.30
CA ALA A 95 10.47 -1.40 0.23
C ALA A 95 10.71 -1.97 1.64
N HIS A 96 11.41 -1.23 2.51
CA HIS A 96 11.59 -1.63 3.91
C HIS A 96 10.25 -1.65 4.67
N LEU A 97 9.43 -0.62 4.51
CA LEU A 97 8.12 -0.54 5.17
C LEU A 97 7.17 -1.67 4.74
N ILE A 98 7.19 -2.07 3.47
CA ILE A 98 6.44 -3.23 2.97
C ILE A 98 6.82 -4.49 3.74
N LEU A 99 8.13 -4.77 3.87
CA LEU A 99 8.62 -5.97 4.54
C LEU A 99 8.29 -6.00 6.04
N GLU A 100 8.26 -4.82 6.67
CA GLU A 100 7.99 -4.70 8.10
C GLU A 100 6.50 -4.55 8.42
N THR A 101 5.65 -4.30 7.42
CA THR A 101 4.21 -4.11 7.66
C THR A 101 3.56 -5.41 8.10
N ARG A 102 2.85 -5.37 9.23
CA ARG A 102 2.13 -6.50 9.82
C ARG A 102 0.63 -6.24 9.89
N PRO A 103 -0.21 -7.29 9.98
CA PRO A 103 -1.65 -7.13 10.20
C PRO A 103 -2.01 -6.25 11.41
N SER A 104 -1.19 -6.25 12.45
CA SER A 104 -1.32 -5.38 13.62
C SER A 104 -1.27 -3.89 13.29
N HIS A 105 -0.44 -3.47 12.33
CA HIS A 105 -0.38 -2.07 11.89
C HIS A 105 -1.70 -1.66 11.21
N ILE A 106 -2.29 -2.57 10.43
CA ILE A 106 -3.60 -2.35 9.79
C ILE A 106 -4.70 -2.23 10.85
N ALA A 107 -4.72 -3.15 11.82
CA ALA A 107 -5.69 -3.14 12.91
C ALA A 107 -5.63 -1.81 13.70
N LYS A 108 -4.42 -1.37 14.03
CA LYS A 108 -4.15 -0.09 14.69
C LYS A 108 -4.65 1.08 13.84
N THR A 109 -4.34 1.13 12.55
CA THR A 109 -4.79 2.19 11.64
C THR A 109 -6.32 2.26 11.55
N LEU A 110 -7.00 1.12 11.37
CA LEU A 110 -8.47 1.08 11.29
C LEU A 110 -9.11 1.59 12.58
N ARG A 111 -8.59 1.15 13.73
CA ARG A 111 -9.06 1.59 15.04
C ARG A 111 -8.85 3.09 15.24
N THR A 112 -7.68 3.60 14.87
CA THR A 112 -7.36 5.03 14.97
C THR A 112 -8.30 5.88 14.13
N TYR A 113 -8.48 5.57 12.83
CA TYR A 113 -9.41 6.32 11.99
C TYR A 113 -10.86 6.27 12.49
N ARG A 114 -11.30 5.12 13.01
CA ARG A 114 -12.64 5.02 13.62
C ARG A 114 -12.78 5.99 14.81
N HIS A 115 -11.77 6.10 15.67
CA HIS A 115 -11.80 7.05 16.79
C HIS A 115 -11.71 8.51 16.33
N GLU A 116 -10.85 8.83 15.35
CA GLU A 116 -10.71 10.18 14.79
C GLU A 116 -11.99 10.67 14.10
N THR A 117 -12.76 9.76 13.49
CA THR A 117 -14.06 10.06 12.88
C THR A 117 -15.22 10.08 13.88
N GLY A 118 -14.96 9.79 15.16
CA GLY A 118 -15.98 9.77 16.22
C GLY A 118 -16.96 8.60 16.15
N LEU A 119 -16.69 7.57 15.32
CA LEU A 119 -17.60 6.45 15.11
C LEU A 119 -17.46 5.38 16.20
N THR A 120 -18.58 4.92 16.72
CA THR A 120 -18.64 3.66 17.48
C THR A 120 -18.58 2.47 16.53
N GLN A 121 -18.20 1.29 17.03
CA GLN A 121 -18.25 0.05 16.23
C GLN A 121 -19.69 -0.29 15.78
N LYS A 122 -20.71 0.11 16.56
CA LYS A 122 -22.13 -0.08 16.22
C LYS A 122 -22.56 0.81 15.05
N GLU A 123 -22.10 2.06 15.01
CA GLU A 123 -22.35 2.96 13.88
C GLU A 123 -21.59 2.50 12.64
N LEU A 124 -20.32 2.14 12.79
CA LEU A 124 -19.52 1.62 11.68
C LEU A 124 -20.11 0.33 11.10
N SER A 125 -20.68 -0.53 11.95
CA SER A 125 -21.43 -1.72 11.54
C SER A 125 -22.62 -1.39 10.63
N ARG A 126 -23.36 -0.33 10.93
CA ARG A 126 -24.50 0.11 10.10
C ARG A 126 -24.04 0.65 8.74
N ILE A 127 -22.91 1.36 8.70
CA ILE A 127 -22.38 1.97 7.47
C ILE A 127 -21.75 0.93 6.54
N THR A 128 -20.96 0.01 7.10
CA THR A 128 -20.18 -0.99 6.33
C THR A 128 -20.90 -2.31 6.12
N LEU A 129 -22.04 -2.51 6.79
CA LEU A 129 -22.78 -3.78 6.87
C LEU A 129 -22.00 -4.94 7.52
N PHE A 130 -20.82 -4.66 8.11
CA PHE A 130 -20.11 -5.65 8.89
C PHE A 130 -20.77 -5.85 10.25
N SER A 131 -20.68 -7.05 10.81
CA SER A 131 -21.05 -7.25 12.21
C SER A 131 -20.06 -6.53 13.13
N VAL A 132 -20.54 -6.08 14.30
CA VAL A 132 -19.70 -5.48 15.34
C VAL A 132 -18.56 -6.43 15.73
N ASN A 133 -18.81 -7.73 15.79
CA ASN A 133 -17.79 -8.74 16.07
C ASN A 133 -16.69 -8.75 15.01
N SER A 134 -17.05 -8.69 13.72
CA SER A 134 -16.06 -8.66 12.63
C SER A 134 -15.26 -7.36 12.58
N ILE A 135 -15.84 -6.24 13.05
CA ILE A 135 -15.10 -4.98 13.22
C ILE A 135 -14.12 -5.10 14.39
N SER A 136 -14.61 -5.53 15.56
CA SER A 136 -13.78 -5.74 16.75
C SER A 136 -12.61 -6.67 16.49
N LEU A 137 -12.85 -7.77 15.77
CA LEU A 137 -11.79 -8.69 15.37
C LEU A 137 -10.74 -7.98 14.49
N ARG A 138 -11.15 -7.24 13.46
CA ARG A 138 -10.22 -6.55 12.53
C ARG A 138 -9.47 -5.38 13.16
N GLU A 139 -10.03 -4.74 14.19
CA GLU A 139 -9.37 -3.70 14.98
C GLU A 139 -8.51 -4.27 16.11
N SER A 140 -8.52 -5.59 16.31
CA SER A 140 -7.73 -6.26 17.34
C SER A 140 -6.30 -6.51 16.86
N MET A 141 -5.33 -6.19 17.71
CA MET A 141 -3.91 -6.53 17.50
C MET A 141 -3.67 -8.05 17.39
N ARG A 142 -4.65 -8.87 17.81
CA ARG A 142 -4.57 -10.34 17.72
C ARG A 142 -4.93 -10.85 16.32
N TYR A 143 -5.51 -10.04 15.45
CA TYR A 143 -5.88 -10.47 14.11
C TYR A 143 -4.66 -10.51 13.19
N GLN A 144 -4.31 -11.72 12.75
CA GLN A 144 -3.07 -11.99 12.00
C GLN A 144 -3.28 -12.10 10.48
N ASN A 145 -4.41 -11.63 9.96
CA ASN A 145 -4.69 -11.73 8.53
C ASN A 145 -4.77 -10.35 7.88
N PHE A 146 -4.14 -10.21 6.71
CA PHE A 146 -4.33 -9.02 5.88
C PHE A 146 -5.76 -8.99 5.31
N PRO A 147 -6.50 -7.88 5.48
CA PRO A 147 -7.82 -7.75 4.89
C PRO A 147 -7.75 -7.68 3.36
N THR A 148 -8.84 -8.12 2.72
CA THR A 148 -9.02 -7.92 1.28
C THR A 148 -9.19 -6.44 0.98
N ILE A 149 -8.84 -6.01 -0.23
CA ILE A 149 -9.06 -4.63 -0.61
C ILE A 149 -10.55 -4.25 -0.58
N THR A 150 -11.46 -5.16 -0.95
CA THR A 150 -12.91 -4.93 -0.82
C THR A 150 -13.31 -4.58 0.62
N THR A 151 -12.71 -5.26 1.61
CA THR A 151 -12.94 -4.94 3.01
C THR A 151 -12.43 -3.54 3.34
N LEU A 152 -11.20 -3.22 2.92
CA LEU A 152 -10.59 -1.92 3.19
C LEU A 152 -11.33 -0.77 2.50
N GLN A 153 -11.87 -0.99 1.30
CA GLN A 153 -12.69 0.00 0.58
C GLN A 153 -13.93 0.39 1.39
N LEU A 154 -14.60 -0.56 2.03
CA LEU A 154 -15.77 -0.26 2.87
C LEU A 154 -15.40 0.59 4.08
N TYR A 155 -14.25 0.33 4.71
CA TYR A 155 -13.72 1.21 5.77
C TYR A 155 -13.34 2.59 5.23
N CYS A 156 -12.62 2.66 4.11
CA CYS A 156 -12.19 3.92 3.50
C CYS A 156 -13.40 4.80 3.15
N SER A 157 -14.46 4.22 2.57
CA SER A 157 -15.72 4.90 2.30
C SER A 157 -16.40 5.41 3.58
N ALA A 158 -16.43 4.60 4.65
CA ALA A 158 -17.00 5.00 5.93
C ALA A 158 -16.21 6.16 6.58
N PHE A 159 -14.89 6.15 6.45
CA PHE A 159 -13.99 7.18 6.98
C PHE A 159 -13.81 8.38 6.04
N LYS A 160 -14.34 8.31 4.82
CA LYS A 160 -14.20 9.32 3.76
C LYS A 160 -12.74 9.61 3.37
N ILE A 161 -11.91 8.57 3.32
CA ILE A 161 -10.50 8.63 2.90
C ILE A 161 -10.27 7.74 1.67
N SER A 162 -9.15 7.95 0.96
CA SER A 162 -8.72 7.04 -0.10
C SER A 162 -7.98 5.83 0.48
N LEU A 163 -7.84 4.77 -0.32
CA LEU A 163 -7.05 3.61 0.09
C LEU A 163 -5.55 3.96 0.22
N ALA A 164 -5.05 4.85 -0.64
CA ALA A 164 -3.68 5.35 -0.55
C ALA A 164 -3.43 6.10 0.77
N THR A 165 -4.37 6.96 1.21
CA THR A 165 -4.29 7.64 2.51
C THR A 165 -4.25 6.66 3.67
N LEU A 166 -5.06 5.59 3.62
CA LEU A 166 -5.03 4.53 4.62
C LEU A 166 -3.64 3.85 4.67
N VAL A 167 -3.06 3.52 3.52
CA VAL A 167 -1.74 2.87 3.42
C VAL A 167 -0.61 3.76 3.90
N SER A 168 -0.64 5.05 3.55
CA SER A 168 0.33 6.03 4.06
C SER A 168 0.34 6.06 5.60
N ARG A 169 -0.85 6.04 6.23
CA ARG A 169 -0.98 5.95 7.69
C ARG A 169 -0.46 4.63 8.27
N ILE A 170 -0.68 3.50 7.58
CA ILE A 170 -0.11 2.20 7.96
C ILE A 170 1.44 2.27 7.96
N PHE A 171 2.03 2.87 6.93
CA PHE A 171 3.47 3.07 6.83
C PHE A 171 4.01 3.99 7.92
N THR A 172 3.31 5.07 8.27
CA THR A 172 3.70 5.92 9.42
C THR A 172 3.78 5.12 10.73
N PHE A 173 2.78 4.27 11.02
CA PHE A 173 2.83 3.43 12.23
C PHE A 173 3.90 2.36 12.17
N THR A 174 4.11 1.75 11.00
CA THR A 174 5.16 0.77 10.79
C THR A 174 6.52 1.41 11.06
N ASN A 175 6.78 2.60 10.51
CA ASN A 175 8.03 3.32 10.71
C ASN A 175 8.27 3.71 12.17
N TRP A 176 7.24 4.14 12.90
CA TRP A 176 7.34 4.51 14.32
C TRP A 176 7.78 3.33 15.20
N GLU A 177 7.42 2.10 14.83
CA GLU A 177 7.74 0.89 15.58
C GLU A 177 9.12 0.33 15.23
N LEU A 178 9.80 0.88 14.20
CA LEU A 178 11.18 0.52 13.90
C LEU A 178 12.11 1.12 14.96
N PRO A 179 13.08 0.34 15.49
CA PRO A 179 14.05 0.88 16.42
C PRO A 179 14.80 2.04 15.77
N THR A 180 14.80 3.20 16.43
CA THR A 180 15.31 4.52 15.97
C THR A 180 16.81 4.56 15.63
N ASN A 181 17.48 3.42 15.54
CA ASN A 181 18.93 3.31 15.44
C ASN A 181 19.43 2.77 14.09
N ARG A 182 18.63 2.78 13.02
CA ARG A 182 19.11 2.36 11.68
C ARG A 182 18.98 3.38 10.55
N TYR A 183 18.20 4.45 10.70
CA TYR A 183 17.98 5.38 9.60
C TYR A 183 17.93 6.83 10.08
N SER A 184 19.11 7.42 10.21
CA SER A 184 19.28 8.87 10.13
C SER A 184 19.51 9.25 8.67
N PRO A 185 18.88 10.30 8.10
CA PRO A 185 19.03 10.71 6.68
C PRO A 185 20.44 11.12 6.24
N LYS A 186 21.48 10.90 7.05
CA LYS A 186 22.85 11.35 6.82
C LYS A 186 23.80 10.26 6.27
N MET A 187 23.34 9.04 6.03
CA MET A 187 24.20 7.89 5.66
C MET A 187 23.97 7.35 4.24
N ILE A 188 23.68 8.20 3.25
CA ILE A 188 23.79 7.84 1.81
C ILE A 188 24.96 8.57 1.14
N GLY A 189 25.74 9.35 1.91
CA GLY A 189 26.84 10.18 1.39
C GLY A 189 28.22 9.52 1.30
N SER A 190 28.43 8.26 1.72
CA SER A 190 29.79 7.71 1.88
C SER A 190 30.10 6.39 1.16
N CYS A 191 29.15 5.77 0.44
CA CYS A 191 29.42 4.52 -0.29
C CYS A 191 29.78 4.67 -1.79
N LEU A 192 29.98 5.89 -2.30
CA LEU A 192 30.28 6.13 -3.73
C LEU A 192 31.61 6.84 -4.01
N GLN A 193 32.61 6.68 -3.15
CA GLN A 193 33.98 7.07 -3.49
C GLN A 193 34.97 5.97 -3.10
N GLN A 194 35.13 4.96 -3.96
CA GLN A 194 36.42 4.30 -4.23
C GLN A 194 36.26 3.25 -5.35
N ALA A 195 36.28 3.73 -6.59
CA ALA A 195 36.74 2.96 -7.73
C ALA A 195 37.37 3.96 -8.72
N LYS A 196 38.65 4.30 -8.50
CA LYS A 196 39.47 4.93 -9.53
C LYS A 196 39.88 3.82 -10.53
N PRO A 197 39.76 4.02 -11.84
CA PRO A 197 40.30 3.09 -12.81
C PRO A 197 41.82 3.26 -12.89
N THR A 198 42.54 2.15 -12.75
CA THR A 198 43.96 2.06 -13.08
C THR A 198 44.09 2.05 -14.61
N MET A 199 44.91 2.94 -15.15
CA MET A 199 45.43 2.84 -16.52
C MET A 199 46.43 1.70 -16.64
#